data_AF-A0A7C9DB40-F1
#
_entry.id   AF-A0A7C9DB40-F1
#
_cell.length_a   1.000
_cell.length_b   1.000
_cell.length_c   1.000
_cell.angle_alpha   90.00
_cell.angle_beta   90.00
_cell.angle_gamma   90.00
#
_symmetry.space_group_name_H-M   'P 1'
#
loop_
_entity.id
_entity.type
_entity.pdbx_description
1 polymer ?
#
loop_
_entity_poly.entity_id
_entity_poly.type
_entity_poly.pdbx_seq_one_letter_code
_entity_poly.pdbx_strand_id
1 'polypeptide(L)'
;MCSTYTLHSFFCLLFLLFHLHLHLLPADPGFSVGGGVGMGVGIGGGGIWVGGGGVSTPTPDVEPPPQSPPALSTPSLSRAYTALQSWKSAIVEDPNGILATWVGPNVCNYKRVFCSSSVLPSVSAIDLNHANLKGVLVKELSLLTELSLLHLNSNRFSGTI
;
A
#
# COMPACT_ATOMS: atom_id res chain seq x y z
N MET A 1 -15.90 -18.98 -33.40
CA MET A 1 -16.69 -19.61 -32.31
C MET A 1 -15.86 -20.76 -31.75
N CYS A 2 -15.04 -20.48 -30.73
CA CYS A 2 -14.22 -21.49 -30.08
C CYS A 2 -14.00 -21.05 -28.62
N SER A 3 -14.13 -22.00 -27.69
CA SER A 3 -13.56 -21.96 -26.33
C SER A 3 -14.25 -21.16 -25.22
N THR A 4 -15.58 -21.21 -25.11
CA THR A 4 -16.26 -20.86 -23.83
C THR A 4 -16.53 -22.09 -22.95
N TYR A 5 -16.70 -23.27 -23.55
CA TYR A 5 -16.98 -24.52 -22.85
C TYR A 5 -15.73 -25.15 -22.19
N THR A 6 -14.58 -25.08 -22.86
CA THR A 6 -13.32 -25.65 -22.34
C THR A 6 -12.80 -24.87 -21.12
N LEU A 7 -12.94 -23.54 -21.13
CA LEU A 7 -12.48 -22.68 -20.03
C LEU A 7 -13.30 -22.89 -18.75
N HIS A 8 -14.64 -22.94 -18.86
CA HIS A 8 -15.51 -23.22 -17.72
C HIS A 8 -15.27 -24.62 -17.13
N SER A 9 -15.01 -25.61 -17.98
CA SER A 9 -14.66 -26.97 -17.52
C SER A 9 -13.34 -26.98 -16.73
N PHE A 10 -12.33 -26.23 -17.19
CA PHE A 10 -11.04 -26.12 -16.52
C PHE A 10 -11.14 -25.43 -15.16
N PHE A 11 -11.92 -24.34 -15.07
CA PHE A 11 -12.19 -23.66 -13.80
C PHE A 11 -12.94 -24.56 -12.81
N CYS A 12 -13.90 -25.34 -13.30
CA CYS A 12 -14.66 -26.27 -12.46
C CYS A 12 -13.77 -27.38 -11.90
N LEU A 13 -12.88 -27.94 -12.73
CA LEU A 13 -11.96 -29.01 -12.33
C LEU A 13 -10.90 -28.50 -11.34
N LEU A 14 -10.40 -27.27 -11.50
CA LEU A 14 -9.50 -26.63 -10.55
C LEU A 14 -10.18 -26.35 -9.20
N PHE A 15 -11.44 -25.91 -9.22
CA PHE A 15 -12.23 -25.64 -8.01
C PHE A 15 -12.54 -26.94 -7.24
N LEU A 16 -12.86 -28.01 -7.97
CA LEU A 16 -13.06 -29.35 -7.40
C LEU A 16 -11.76 -29.92 -6.82
N LEU A 17 -10.62 -29.72 -7.49
CA LEU A 17 -9.31 -30.14 -6.98
C LEU A 17 -8.90 -29.32 -5.75
N PHE A 18 -9.18 -28.02 -5.70
CA PHE A 18 -8.92 -27.17 -4.53
C PHE A 18 -9.80 -27.55 -3.33
N HIS A 19 -11.10 -27.82 -3.56
CA HIS A 19 -12.00 -28.34 -2.52
C HIS A 19 -11.63 -29.74 -2.04
N LEU A 20 -11.08 -30.59 -2.91
CA LEU A 20 -10.58 -31.92 -2.54
C LEU A 20 -9.26 -31.82 -1.75
N HIS A 21 -8.41 -30.84 -2.07
CA HIS A 21 -7.15 -30.60 -1.36
C HIS A 21 -7.38 -30.03 0.05
N LEU A 22 -8.41 -29.21 0.24
CA LEU A 22 -8.76 -28.63 1.54
C LEU A 22 -9.30 -29.67 2.55
N HIS A 23 -9.81 -30.81 2.07
CA HIS A 23 -10.32 -31.89 2.92
C HIS A 23 -9.27 -32.96 3.29
N LEU A 24 -8.06 -32.93 2.71
CA LEU A 24 -7.04 -33.97 2.91
C LEU A 24 -5.85 -33.54 3.77
N LEU A 25 -5.83 -32.31 4.30
CA LEU A 25 -4.76 -31.85 5.20
C LEU A 25 -5.22 -31.93 6.68
N PRO A 26 -4.53 -32.68 7.54
CA PRO A 26 -4.72 -32.57 8.98
C PRO A 26 -4.22 -31.20 9.47
N ALA A 27 -5.00 -30.55 10.33
CA ALA A 27 -4.60 -29.32 10.99
C ALA A 27 -3.66 -29.66 12.17
N ASP A 28 -2.38 -29.32 12.06
CA ASP A 28 -1.44 -29.38 13.18
C ASP A 28 -1.52 -28.10 14.02
N PRO A 29 -1.58 -28.19 15.37
CA PRO A 29 -1.57 -27.04 16.25
C PRO A 29 -0.16 -26.60 16.63
N GLY A 30 0.17 -25.34 16.30
CA GLY A 30 0.99 -24.46 17.14
C GLY A 30 2.50 -24.37 16.86
N PHE A 31 3.03 -23.15 16.88
CA PHE A 31 4.16 -22.74 17.73
C PHE A 31 4.27 -21.21 17.76
N SER A 32 4.45 -20.65 18.96
CA SER A 32 4.61 -19.22 19.25
C SER A 32 5.98 -18.98 19.89
N VAL A 33 6.76 -18.03 19.37
CA VAL A 33 8.08 -17.55 19.85
C VAL A 33 8.22 -16.11 19.34
N GLY A 34 8.65 -15.07 20.03
CA GLY A 34 9.24 -14.82 21.34
C GLY A 34 9.86 -13.40 21.24
N GLY A 35 9.58 -12.52 22.21
CA GLY A 35 9.97 -11.11 22.17
C GLY A 35 11.46 -10.84 22.46
N GLY A 36 11.97 -9.74 21.92
CA GLY A 36 13.31 -9.21 22.23
C GLY A 36 13.28 -7.68 22.32
N VAL A 37 13.81 -7.13 23.42
CA VAL A 37 13.96 -5.68 23.69
C VAL A 37 15.44 -5.34 23.59
N GLY A 38 15.81 -4.41 22.71
CA GLY A 38 17.17 -3.88 22.61
C GLY A 38 17.22 -2.41 23.03
N MET A 39 18.00 -2.10 24.07
CA MET A 39 18.35 -0.73 24.47
C MET A 39 19.70 -0.35 23.85
N GLY A 40 19.74 0.74 23.08
CA GLY A 40 20.95 1.32 22.52
C GLY A 40 21.19 2.72 23.06
N VAL A 41 22.32 2.92 23.74
CA VAL A 41 22.82 4.20 24.26
C VAL A 41 23.66 4.88 23.17
N GLY A 42 23.27 6.10 22.77
CA GLY A 42 24.00 6.94 21.81
C GLY A 42 24.49 8.23 22.47
N ILE A 43 25.82 8.35 22.56
CA ILE A 43 26.57 9.48 23.12
C ILE A 43 26.55 10.66 22.13
N GLY A 44 26.17 11.84 22.61
CA GLY A 44 26.16 13.09 21.85
C GLY A 44 27.56 13.62 21.56
N GLY A 45 27.78 14.09 20.34
CA GLY A 45 28.95 14.87 19.93
C GLY A 45 28.49 16.23 19.42
N GLY A 46 28.79 17.28 20.20
CA GLY A 46 28.57 18.68 19.84
C GLY A 46 29.48 19.14 18.71
N GLY A 47 28.99 20.12 17.94
CA GLY A 47 29.71 20.72 16.83
C GLY A 47 30.68 21.84 17.23
N ILE A 48 31.56 22.17 16.29
CA ILE A 48 32.17 23.49 16.05
C ILE A 48 32.51 23.51 14.56
N TRP A 49 31.94 24.43 13.79
CA TRP A 49 32.32 24.67 12.38
C TRP A 49 32.71 26.14 12.22
N VAL A 50 33.99 26.37 11.97
CA VAL A 50 34.56 27.69 11.66
C VAL A 50 35.07 27.65 10.23
N GLY A 51 34.35 28.37 9.35
CA GLY A 51 34.89 29.14 8.23
C GLY A 51 35.43 28.44 6.97
N GLY A 52 35.07 29.01 5.81
CA GLY A 52 35.96 29.12 4.65
C GLY A 52 35.50 28.46 3.36
N GLY A 53 35.08 29.28 2.39
CA GLY A 53 34.74 28.86 1.03
C GLY A 53 35.95 28.58 0.13
N GLY A 54 35.71 27.89 -0.98
CA GLY A 54 36.70 27.68 -2.04
C GLY A 54 36.19 26.78 -3.17
N VAL A 55 36.17 27.36 -4.38
CA VAL A 55 36.48 26.75 -5.70
C VAL A 55 35.60 25.60 -6.22
N SER A 56 34.88 25.90 -7.30
CA SER A 56 34.28 24.96 -8.23
C SER A 56 35.33 24.09 -8.90
N THR A 57 35.37 22.81 -8.52
CA THR A 57 36.10 21.74 -9.21
C THR A 57 35.07 20.83 -9.88
N PRO A 58 35.19 20.48 -11.18
CA PRO A 58 34.28 19.52 -11.80
C PRO A 58 34.68 18.13 -11.28
N THR A 59 33.94 17.61 -10.31
CA THR A 59 34.06 16.20 -9.91
C THR A 59 33.48 15.32 -11.03
N PRO A 60 34.18 14.25 -11.47
CA PRO A 60 33.57 13.23 -12.30
C PRO A 60 32.41 12.60 -11.53
N ASP A 61 31.31 12.35 -12.24
CA ASP A 61 30.04 11.86 -11.69
C ASP A 61 30.26 10.73 -10.68
N VAL A 62 30.10 11.04 -9.39
CA VAL A 62 30.04 10.03 -8.35
C VAL A 62 28.70 9.33 -8.52
N GLU A 63 28.74 8.16 -9.16
CA GLU A 63 27.61 7.25 -9.23
C GLU A 63 27.09 6.99 -7.79
N PRO A 64 25.79 7.21 -7.52
CA PRO A 64 25.26 7.02 -6.18
C PRO A 64 25.43 5.56 -5.74
N PRO A 65 25.67 5.32 -4.43
CA PRO A 65 25.88 3.98 -3.88
C PRO A 65 24.71 3.06 -4.23
N PRO A 66 24.93 1.73 -4.34
CA PRO A 66 23.92 0.78 -4.80
C PRO A 66 22.66 0.95 -3.97
N GLN A 67 21.67 1.59 -4.61
CA GLN A 67 20.39 1.85 -4.00
C GLN A 67 19.78 0.47 -3.73
N SER A 68 19.56 0.14 -2.46
CA SER A 68 18.40 -0.70 -2.15
C SER A 68 17.24 -0.13 -2.96
N PRO A 69 16.50 -0.97 -3.74
CA PRO A 69 15.63 -0.47 -4.78
C PRO A 69 14.77 0.66 -4.21
N PRO A 70 14.88 1.90 -4.74
CA PRO A 70 14.05 2.99 -4.26
C PRO A 70 12.63 2.48 -4.34
N ALA A 71 11.89 2.53 -3.22
CA ALA A 71 10.50 2.10 -3.15
C ALA A 71 9.84 2.59 -4.43
N LEU A 72 9.46 1.64 -5.29
CA LEU A 72 9.21 1.87 -6.71
C LEU A 72 8.08 2.89 -6.85
N SER A 73 8.43 4.18 -6.84
CA SER A 73 7.48 5.28 -6.81
C SER A 73 7.10 5.55 -8.26
N THR A 74 6.23 4.71 -8.78
CA THR A 74 5.63 4.93 -10.10
C THR A 74 4.84 6.25 -10.07
N PRO A 75 4.73 6.96 -11.20
CA PRO A 75 3.86 8.14 -11.28
C PRO A 75 2.41 7.86 -10.87
N SER A 76 1.92 6.61 -11.04
CA SER A 76 0.62 6.17 -10.55
C SER A 76 0.55 6.13 -9.03
N LEU A 77 1.57 5.61 -8.34
CA LEU A 77 1.61 5.58 -6.87
C LEU A 77 1.75 6.98 -6.26
N SER A 78 2.48 7.89 -6.91
CA SER A 78 2.56 9.29 -6.47
C SER A 78 1.21 10.03 -6.57
N ARG A 79 0.48 9.83 -7.68
CA ARG A 79 -0.90 10.32 -7.83
C ARG A 79 -1.84 9.70 -6.80
N ALA A 80 -1.70 8.40 -6.56
CA ALA A 80 -2.50 7.70 -5.56
C ALA A 80 -2.25 8.21 -4.15
N TYR A 81 -0.99 8.48 -3.80
CA TYR A 81 -0.63 9.11 -2.54
C TYR A 81 -1.36 10.45 -2.38
N THR A 82 -1.27 11.32 -3.38
CA THR A 82 -1.94 12.63 -3.36
C THR A 82 -3.46 12.50 -3.15
N ALA A 83 -4.10 11.60 -3.91
CA ALA A 83 -5.53 11.33 -3.79
C ALA A 83 -5.94 10.82 -2.41
N LEU A 84 -5.22 9.83 -1.88
CA LEU A 84 -5.56 9.19 -0.62
C LEU A 84 -5.26 10.09 0.57
N GLN A 85 -4.23 10.94 0.50
CA GLN A 85 -3.97 11.94 1.54
C GLN A 85 -5.03 13.05 1.54
N SER A 86 -5.46 13.51 0.35
CA SER A 86 -6.60 14.45 0.23
C SER A 86 -7.87 13.83 0.81
N TRP A 87 -8.15 12.57 0.47
CA TRP A 87 -9.35 11.91 0.99
C TRP A 87 -9.26 11.66 2.49
N LYS A 88 -8.10 11.24 3.00
CA LYS A 88 -7.86 11.06 4.44
C LYS A 88 -8.15 12.33 5.23
N SER A 89 -7.78 13.51 4.73
CA SER A 89 -8.04 14.78 5.43
C SER A 89 -9.52 15.17 5.43
N ALA A 90 -10.29 14.68 4.45
CA ALA A 90 -11.75 14.87 4.37
C ALA A 90 -12.55 13.84 5.21
N ILE A 91 -11.88 12.86 5.84
CA ILE A 91 -12.49 11.90 6.75
C ILE A 91 -12.38 12.42 8.18
N VAL A 92 -13.53 12.68 8.79
CA VAL A 92 -13.64 13.32 10.11
C VAL A 92 -13.79 12.33 11.26
N GLU A 93 -14.30 11.12 10.99
CA GLU A 93 -14.43 10.06 12.00
C GLU A 93 -13.92 8.73 11.46
N ASP A 94 -12.97 8.11 12.17
CA ASP A 94 -12.42 6.76 11.94
C ASP A 94 -12.41 5.94 13.24
N PRO A 95 -13.56 5.37 13.65
CA PRO A 95 -13.69 4.69 14.94
C PRO A 95 -12.84 3.41 15.06
N ASN A 96 -12.45 2.83 13.93
CA ASN A 96 -11.72 1.57 13.87
C ASN A 96 -10.21 1.76 13.63
N GLY A 97 -9.74 3.01 13.55
CA GLY A 97 -8.34 3.36 13.31
C GLY A 97 -7.78 2.77 12.02
N ILE A 98 -8.60 2.61 10.98
CA ILE A 98 -8.18 2.02 9.70
C ILE A 98 -7.15 2.91 9.01
N LEU A 99 -7.36 4.23 9.06
CA LEU A 99 -6.54 5.24 8.40
C LEU A 99 -5.22 5.53 9.15
N ALA A 100 -4.99 4.88 10.30
CA ALA A 100 -3.73 5.00 11.04
C ALA A 100 -2.51 4.55 10.20
N THR A 101 -2.72 3.59 9.30
CA THR A 101 -1.67 3.07 8.39
C THR A 101 -1.47 3.92 7.14
N TRP A 102 -2.35 4.89 6.88
CA TRP A 102 -2.31 5.74 5.68
C TRP A 102 -1.29 6.87 5.87
N VAL A 103 -0.02 6.50 6.01
CA VAL A 103 1.10 7.40 6.31
C VAL A 103 2.31 7.05 5.44
N GLY A 104 2.93 8.09 4.89
CA GLY A 104 4.12 7.96 4.05
C GLY A 104 3.83 7.57 2.60
N PRO A 105 4.85 7.48 1.74
CA PRO A 105 4.67 7.31 0.30
C PRO A 105 4.28 5.88 -0.12
N ASN A 106 4.38 4.90 0.77
CA ASN A 106 4.14 3.49 0.48
C ASN A 106 2.65 3.14 0.52
N VAL A 107 1.89 3.66 -0.45
CA VAL A 107 0.43 3.54 -0.54
C VAL A 107 -0.06 2.09 -0.50
N CYS A 108 0.69 1.14 -1.07
CA CYS A 108 0.29 -0.28 -1.07
C CYS A 108 0.35 -0.92 0.33
N ASN A 109 0.98 -0.29 1.31
CA ASN A 109 0.98 -0.74 2.70
C ASN A 109 -0.21 -0.18 3.50
N TYR A 110 -1.03 0.68 2.89
CA TYR A 110 -2.19 1.24 3.54
C TYR A 110 -3.21 0.13 3.77
N LYS A 111 -3.72 0.02 4.99
CA LYS A 111 -4.78 -0.92 5.34
C LYS A 111 -5.99 -0.64 4.45
N ARG A 112 -6.57 -1.70 3.89
CA ARG A 112 -7.74 -1.65 2.97
C ARG A 112 -7.45 -1.07 1.57
N VAL A 113 -6.20 -0.81 1.22
CA VAL A 113 -5.79 -0.44 -0.14
C VAL A 113 -5.10 -1.65 -0.76
N PHE A 114 -5.46 -1.97 -2.01
CA PHE A 114 -4.90 -3.10 -2.75
C PHE A 114 -4.28 -2.60 -4.05
N CYS A 115 -3.04 -3.01 -4.30
CA CYS A 115 -2.30 -2.68 -5.50
C CYS A 115 -2.26 -3.85 -6.48
N SER A 116 -2.08 -3.54 -7.76
CA SER A 116 -1.84 -4.52 -8.80
C SER A 116 -0.48 -5.22 -8.63
N SER A 117 -0.45 -6.53 -8.87
CA SER A 117 0.79 -7.31 -8.94
C SER A 117 1.42 -7.17 -10.33
N SER A 118 1.98 -6.00 -10.62
CA SER A 118 2.60 -5.65 -11.91
C SER A 118 4.01 -5.10 -11.71
N VAL A 119 4.84 -5.11 -12.77
CA VAL A 119 6.18 -4.50 -12.76
C VAL A 119 6.11 -3.03 -12.37
N LEU A 120 5.04 -2.33 -12.77
CA LEU A 120 4.71 -0.99 -12.31
C LEU A 120 3.41 -1.06 -11.50
N PRO A 121 3.48 -1.15 -10.16
CA PRO A 121 2.30 -1.25 -9.32
C PRO A 121 1.46 0.03 -9.36
N SER A 122 0.15 -0.15 -9.21
CA SER A 122 -0.85 0.91 -9.12
C SER A 122 -1.96 0.48 -8.16
N VAL A 123 -2.70 1.43 -7.60
CA VAL A 123 -3.85 1.11 -6.74
C VAL A 123 -5.00 0.61 -7.62
N SER A 124 -5.36 -0.66 -7.46
CA SER A 124 -6.39 -1.32 -8.25
C SER A 124 -7.72 -1.45 -7.51
N ALA A 125 -7.69 -1.49 -6.17
CA ALA A 125 -8.90 -1.60 -5.36
C ALA A 125 -8.76 -0.94 -3.99
N ILE A 126 -9.87 -0.42 -3.47
CA ILE A 126 -10.00 0.08 -2.10
C ILE A 126 -11.27 -0.53 -1.50
N ASP A 127 -11.13 -1.22 -0.36
CA ASP A 127 -12.26 -1.87 0.33
C ASP A 127 -12.41 -1.41 1.79
N LEU A 128 -13.27 -0.42 1.97
CA LEU A 128 -13.63 0.14 3.27
C LEU A 128 -15.00 -0.36 3.74
N ASN A 129 -15.49 -1.51 3.28
CA ASN A 129 -16.77 -2.05 3.75
C ASN A 129 -16.77 -2.20 5.28
N HIS A 130 -17.88 -1.77 5.90
CA HIS A 130 -18.10 -1.85 7.36
C HIS A 130 -17.06 -1.09 8.21
N ALA A 131 -16.36 -0.11 7.62
CA ALA A 131 -15.37 0.69 8.32
C ALA A 131 -16.01 1.77 9.24
N ASN A 132 -17.30 2.07 9.05
CA ASN A 132 -18.05 3.07 9.81
C ASN A 132 -17.41 4.47 9.80
N LEU A 133 -16.72 4.80 8.70
CA LEU A 133 -16.05 6.07 8.47
C LEU A 133 -17.07 7.16 8.17
N LYS A 134 -16.77 8.41 8.56
CA LYS A 134 -17.57 9.58 8.18
C LYS A 134 -16.69 10.62 7.52
N GLY A 135 -17.12 11.14 6.38
CA GLY A 135 -16.36 12.13 5.64
C GLY A 135 -16.99 12.49 4.30
N VAL A 136 -16.21 13.16 3.48
CA VAL A 136 -16.61 13.60 2.13
C VAL A 136 -15.75 12.90 1.09
N LEU A 137 -16.37 12.47 -0.01
CA LEU A 137 -15.65 12.00 -1.19
C LEU A 137 -15.00 13.21 -1.89
N VAL A 138 -13.71 13.13 -2.16
CA VAL A 138 -12.95 14.23 -2.76
C VAL A 138 -12.72 14.00 -4.25
N LYS A 139 -12.64 15.09 -5.03
CA LYS A 139 -12.41 15.03 -6.47
C LYS A 139 -11.07 14.38 -6.81
N GLU A 140 -10.06 14.52 -5.96
CA GLU A 140 -8.73 13.94 -6.18
C GLU A 140 -8.75 12.40 -6.27
N LEU A 141 -9.83 11.73 -5.83
CA LEU A 141 -10.02 10.30 -6.09
C LEU A 141 -10.00 9.97 -7.59
N SER A 142 -10.32 10.94 -8.47
CA SER A 142 -10.22 10.80 -9.92
C SER A 142 -8.79 10.59 -10.43
N LEU A 143 -7.76 10.85 -9.60
CA LEU A 143 -6.36 10.60 -9.94
C LEU A 143 -6.02 9.10 -9.94
N LEU A 144 -6.87 8.27 -9.32
CA LEU A 144 -6.74 6.81 -9.26
C LEU A 144 -7.25 6.16 -10.56
N THR A 145 -6.54 6.39 -11.67
CA THR A 145 -7.00 5.96 -13.01
C THR A 145 -7.09 4.44 -13.19
N GLU A 146 -6.33 3.67 -12.41
CA GLU A 146 -6.29 2.20 -12.48
C GLU A 146 -7.25 1.53 -11.46
N LEU A 147 -8.05 2.32 -10.74
CA LEU A 147 -8.95 1.81 -9.72
C LEU A 147 -10.15 1.10 -10.39
N SER A 148 -10.22 -0.21 -10.20
CA SER A 148 -11.32 -1.04 -10.71
C SER A 148 -12.43 -1.25 -9.69
N LEU A 149 -12.12 -1.11 -8.39
CA LEU A 149 -13.05 -1.44 -7.31
C LEU A 149 -12.95 -0.42 -6.17
N LEU A 150 -14.10 0.17 -5.82
CA LEU A 150 -14.25 1.07 -4.67
C LEU A 150 -15.44 0.63 -3.82
N HIS A 151 -15.15 -0.12 -2.76
CA HIS A 151 -16.15 -0.68 -1.86
C HIS A 151 -16.30 0.19 -0.62
N LEU A 152 -17.46 0.85 -0.47
CA LEU A 152 -17.73 1.81 0.60
C LEU A 152 -18.98 1.48 1.42
N ASN A 153 -19.52 0.26 1.32
CA ASN A 153 -20.76 -0.10 2.01
C ASN A 153 -20.63 0.06 3.53
N SER A 154 -21.72 0.44 4.19
CA SER A 154 -21.74 0.66 5.65
C SER A 154 -20.74 1.73 6.13
N ASN A 155 -20.65 2.85 5.40
CA ASN A 155 -19.97 4.07 5.81
C ASN A 155 -20.92 5.28 5.72
N ARG A 156 -20.50 6.40 6.30
CA ARG A 156 -21.22 7.69 6.32
C ARG A 156 -20.50 8.71 5.43
N PHE A 157 -20.24 8.33 4.18
CA PHE A 157 -19.67 9.24 3.18
C PHE A 157 -20.76 10.10 2.54
N SER A 158 -20.38 11.31 2.13
CA SER A 158 -21.23 12.26 1.41
C SER A 158 -20.45 12.95 0.28
N GLY A 159 -21.13 13.72 -0.58
CA GLY A 159 -20.51 14.44 -1.69
C GLY A 159 -20.49 13.67 -3.01
N THR A 160 -19.74 14.19 -3.98
CA THR A 160 -19.64 13.66 -5.35
C THR A 160 -18.20 13.67 -5.81
N ILE A 161 -17.86 12.74 -6.70
CA ILE A 161 -16.54 12.62 -7.35
C ILE A 161 -16.58 13.32 -8.71
#